data_AF-A0AAW9QUF4-F1
#
_entry.id   AF-A0AAW9QUF4-F1
#
_cell.length_a   1.000
_cell.length_b   1.000
_cell.length_c   1.000
_cell.angle_alpha   90.00
_cell.angle_beta   90.00
_cell.angle_gamma   90.00
#
_symmetry.space_group_name_H-M   'P 1'
#
loop_
_entity.id
_entity.type
_entity.pdbx_description
1 polymer ?
#
loop_
_entity_poly.entity_id
_entity_poly.type
_entity_poly.pdbx_seq_one_letter_code
_entity_poly.pdbx_strand_id
1 'polypeptide(L)'
;MGFYENEGFRDSGDRAGLLSVVIVIGEEPQTFTFSRHGQRIGEIEIFITNEDEDFARVFLFNQHIAGEVMKLVDRVYNGEEVKFPIELGDFGTKEEALALQKPFER
;
A
#
# COMPACT_ATOMS: atom_id res chain seq x y z
N MET A 1 20.76 1.22 21.30
CA MET A 1 19.32 1.32 21.62
C MET A 1 18.90 2.71 21.16
N GLY A 2 18.35 2.82 19.96
CA GLY A 2 18.00 4.11 19.36
C GLY A 2 16.49 4.30 19.46
N PHE A 3 16.07 5.37 20.12
CA PHE A 3 14.68 5.81 20.19
C PHE A 3 14.43 6.71 18.98
N TYR A 4 13.41 6.42 18.18
CA TYR A 4 12.90 7.38 17.20
C TYR A 4 11.65 8.00 17.80
N GLU A 5 11.78 9.26 18.20
CA GLU A 5 10.68 10.11 18.64
C GLU A 5 9.79 10.41 17.43
N ASN A 6 8.53 9.98 17.50
CA ASN A 6 7.49 10.43 16.59
C ASN A 6 7.09 11.85 16.99
N GLU A 7 7.72 12.85 16.37
CA GLU A 7 7.27 14.22 16.50
C GLU A 7 5.91 14.39 15.79
N GLY A 8 4.91 14.74 16.58
CA GLY A 8 3.55 15.01 16.10
C GLY A 8 3.51 16.18 15.13
N PHE A 9 2.95 15.95 13.95
CA PHE A 9 2.77 17.00 12.95
C PHE A 9 1.46 17.77 13.21
N ARG A 10 1.55 19.10 13.40
CA ARG A 10 0.42 20.04 13.52
C ARG A 10 0.32 21.02 12.33
N ASP A 11 -0.89 21.11 11.76
CA ASP A 11 -1.50 22.15 10.93
C ASP A 11 -1.13 22.39 9.43
N SER A 12 -2.18 22.84 8.71
CA SER A 12 -2.41 23.43 7.37
C SER A 12 -2.29 22.58 6.08
N GLY A 13 -3.45 22.26 5.49
CA GLY A 13 -3.76 22.12 4.04
C GLY A 13 -2.91 21.16 3.20
N ASP A 14 -3.48 20.04 2.75
CA ASP A 14 -2.84 19.01 1.92
C ASP A 14 -1.57 18.38 2.53
N ARG A 15 -1.77 17.60 3.60
CA ARG A 15 -0.70 16.75 4.12
C ARG A 15 -0.59 15.48 3.28
N ALA A 16 0.31 15.53 2.30
CA ALA A 16 0.84 14.32 1.68
C ALA A 16 1.78 13.63 2.68
N GLY A 17 1.31 12.57 3.34
CA GLY A 17 2.17 11.62 4.04
C GLY A 17 2.91 10.76 3.01
N LEU A 18 4.17 10.43 3.26
CA LEU A 18 4.94 9.48 2.48
C LEU A 18 5.34 8.30 3.36
N LEU A 19 5.20 7.08 2.83
CA LEU A 19 5.58 5.84 3.48
C LEU A 19 6.38 5.00 2.49
N SER A 20 7.63 4.70 2.84
CA SER A 20 8.45 3.74 2.10
C SER A 20 8.28 2.36 2.70
N VAL A 21 7.91 1.39 1.87
CA VAL A 21 7.69 -0.01 2.27
C VAL A 21 8.69 -0.89 1.53
N VAL A 22 9.37 -1.77 2.27
CA VAL A 22 10.23 -2.79 1.70
C VAL A 22 9.46 -4.09 1.61
N ILE A 23 9.37 -4.65 0.40
CA ILE A 23 8.74 -5.94 0.13
C ILE A 23 9.81 -6.87 -0.43
N VAL A 24 9.92 -8.06 0.14
CA VAL A 24 10.83 -9.11 -0.35
C VAL A 24 10.03 -10.04 -1.25
N ILE A 25 10.42 -10.12 -2.52
CA ILE A 25 9.78 -10.98 -3.53
C ILE A 25 10.81 -12.04 -3.93
N GLY A 26 10.56 -13.30 -3.55
CA GLY A 26 11.58 -14.35 -3.64
C GLY A 26 12.79 -13.99 -2.76
N GLU A 27 13.94 -13.73 -3.38
CA GLU A 27 15.16 -13.30 -2.69
C GLU A 27 15.48 -11.80 -2.91
N GLU A 28 14.64 -11.09 -3.66
CA GLU A 28 14.91 -9.72 -4.09
C GLU A 28 14.09 -8.71 -3.27
N PRO A 29 14.73 -7.87 -2.44
CA PRO A 29 14.05 -6.77 -1.76
C PRO A 29 13.78 -5.62 -2.75
N GLN A 30 12.54 -5.16 -2.77
CA GLN A 30 12.09 -4.02 -3.55
C GLN A 30 11.50 -2.96 -2.61
N THR A 31 11.76 -1.68 -2.91
CA THR A 31 11.24 -0.56 -2.11
C THR A 31 10.20 0.18 -2.93
N PHE A 32 9.03 0.39 -2.34
CA PHE A 32 7.93 1.13 -2.94
C PHE A 32 7.55 2.31 -2.05
N THR A 33 7.11 3.40 -2.66
CA THR A 33 6.68 4.60 -1.95
C THR A 33 5.19 4.78 -2.14
N PHE A 34 4.49 4.92 -1.02
CA PHE A 34 3.07 5.24 -0.97
C PHE A 34 2.91 6.67 -0.51
N SER A 35 1.96 7.38 -1.11
CA SER A 35 1.57 8.72 -0.68
C SER A 35 0.14 8.72 -0.17
N ARG A 36 -0.15 9.46 0.89
CA ARG A 36 -1.51 9.65 1.40
C ARG A 36 -1.84 11.12 1.46
N HIS A 37 -2.89 11.56 0.79
CA HIS A 37 -3.34 12.95 0.84
C HIS A 37 -4.82 13.03 1.23
N GLY A 38 -5.18 14.08 1.94
CA GLY A 38 -6.57 14.39 2.28
C GLY A 38 -7.24 15.13 1.14
N GLN A 39 -8.50 14.79 0.83
CA GLN A 39 -9.36 15.55 -0.05
C GLN A 39 -10.68 15.83 0.66
N ARG A 40 -11.15 17.07 0.59
CA ARG A 40 -12.44 17.44 1.15
C ARG A 40 -13.52 17.40 0.07
N ILE A 41 -14.56 16.58 0.28
CA ILE A 41 -15.75 16.50 -0.57
C ILE A 41 -16.94 16.99 0.25
N GLY A 42 -17.34 18.25 0.04
CA GLY A 42 -18.36 18.92 0.85
C GLY A 42 -17.91 19.08 2.30
N GLU A 43 -18.59 18.37 3.21
CA GLU A 43 -18.28 18.34 4.64
C GLU A 43 -17.43 17.13 5.06
N ILE A 44 -17.20 16.18 4.15
CA ILE A 44 -16.48 14.94 4.43
C ILE A 44 -15.01 15.12 4.02
N GLU A 45 -14.10 14.76 4.92
CA GLU A 45 -12.68 14.58 4.59
C GLU A 45 -12.45 13.10 4.26
N ILE A 46 -11.96 12.84 3.05
CA ILE A 46 -11.51 11.52 2.60
C ILE A 46 -9.99 11.52 2.52
N PHE A 47 -9.37 10.36 2.75
CA PHE A 47 -7.94 10.19 2.52
C PHE A 47 -7.72 9.23 1.38
N ILE A 48 -6.92 9.65 0.40
CA ILE A 48 -6.57 8.87 -0.77
C ILE A 48 -5.12 8.43 -0.63
N THR A 49 -4.91 7.11 -0.64
CA THR A 49 -3.59 6.48 -0.66
C THR A 49 -3.28 6.08 -2.10
N ASN A 50 -2.14 6.55 -2.63
CA ASN A 50 -1.64 6.19 -3.96
C ASN A 50 -0.30 5.45 -3.85
N GLU A 51 -0.12 4.45 -4.69
CA GLU A 51 1.12 3.75 -4.97
C GLU A 51 2.02 4.51 -5.98
N ASP A 52 3.29 4.14 -6.05
CA ASP A 52 4.17 4.54 -7.15
C ASP A 52 3.96 3.66 -8.40
N GLU A 53 4.48 4.12 -9.54
CA GLU A 53 4.35 3.39 -10.80
C GLU A 53 5.03 2.03 -10.78
N ASP A 54 6.12 1.87 -10.02
CA ASP A 54 6.87 0.62 -9.94
C ASP A 54 6.06 -0.46 -9.24
N PHE A 55 5.37 -0.11 -8.16
CA PHE A 55 4.44 -0.98 -7.48
C PHE A 55 3.32 -1.44 -8.42
N ALA A 56 2.68 -0.49 -9.12
CA ALA A 56 1.61 -0.80 -10.06
C ALA A 56 2.09 -1.75 -11.18
N ARG A 57 3.33 -1.57 -11.66
CA ARG A 57 3.95 -2.45 -12.67
C ARG A 57 4.24 -3.85 -12.12
N VAL A 58 4.86 -3.95 -10.94
CA VAL A 58 5.25 -5.23 -10.32
C VAL A 58 4.02 -6.07 -9.98
N PHE A 59 2.98 -5.43 -9.46
CA PHE A 59 1.78 -6.13 -8.99
C PHE A 59 0.63 -6.16 -10.01
N LEU A 60 0.87 -5.75 -11.26
CA LEU A 60 -0.15 -5.70 -12.32
C LEU A 60 -0.98 -6.99 -12.42
N PHE A 61 -0.31 -8.15 -12.34
CA PHE A 61 -0.96 -9.47 -12.38
C PHE A 61 -1.24 -10.06 -10.99
N ASN A 62 -0.65 -9.51 -9.93
CA ASN A 62 -0.79 -10.00 -8.55
C ASN A 62 -1.62 -9.03 -7.70
N GLN A 63 -2.76 -8.60 -8.25
CA GLN A 63 -3.65 -7.60 -7.64
C GLN A 63 -4.18 -8.00 -6.25
N HIS A 64 -4.28 -9.30 -5.99
CA HIS A 64 -4.67 -9.80 -4.66
C HIS A 64 -3.60 -9.45 -3.61
N ILE A 65 -2.31 -9.62 -3.93
CA ILE A 65 -1.20 -9.20 -3.06
C ILE A 65 -1.17 -7.68 -2.95
N ALA A 66 -1.38 -6.96 -4.06
CA ALA A 66 -1.45 -5.51 -4.08
C ALA A 66 -2.49 -5.00 -3.07
N GLY A 67 -3.68 -5.61 -3.06
CA GLY A 67 -4.76 -5.28 -2.12
C GLY A 67 -4.38 -5.51 -0.66
N GLU A 68 -3.66 -6.60 -0.35
CA GLU A 68 -3.17 -6.85 1.02
C GLU A 68 -2.10 -5.85 1.45
N VAL A 69 -1.18 -5.47 0.55
CA VAL A 69 -0.20 -4.40 0.81
C VAL A 69 -0.92 -3.08 1.10
N MET A 70 -1.89 -2.70 0.26
CA MET A 70 -2.62 -1.44 0.42
C MET A 70 -3.37 -1.39 1.76
N LYS A 71 -4.00 -2.50 2.18
CA LYS A 71 -4.62 -2.59 3.51
C LYS A 71 -3.60 -2.37 4.63
N LEU A 72 -2.41 -2.96 4.53
CA LEU A 72 -1.36 -2.75 5.54
C LEU A 72 -0.87 -1.30 5.57
N VAL A 73 -0.65 -0.71 4.39
CA VAL A 73 -0.26 0.70 4.25
C VAL A 73 -1.30 1.61 4.90
N ASP A 74 -2.60 1.39 4.64
CA ASP A 74 -3.67 2.18 5.25
C ASP A 74 -3.70 2.03 6.77
N ARG A 75 -3.49 0.82 7.30
CA ARG A 75 -3.38 0.58 8.76
C ARG A 75 -2.21 1.35 9.37
N VAL A 76 -1.04 1.33 8.73
CA VAL A 76 0.13 2.11 9.17
C VAL A 76 -0.18 3.61 9.17
N TYR A 77 -0.79 4.12 8.10
CA TYR A 77 -1.18 5.52 8.01
C TYR A 77 -2.25 5.93 9.03
N ASN A 78 -3.08 4.98 9.50
CA ASN A 78 -4.05 5.20 10.57
C ASN A 78 -3.45 5.04 11.98
N GLY A 79 -2.14 4.80 12.09
CA GLY A 79 -1.44 4.62 13.37
C GLY A 79 -1.75 3.29 14.05
N GLU A 80 -2.27 2.31 13.32
CA GLU A 80 -2.48 0.97 13.85
C GLU A 80 -1.16 0.23 14.02
N GLU A 81 -1.07 -0.60 15.06
CA GLU A 81 0.08 -1.48 15.25
C GLU A 81 0.10 -2.56 14.16
N VAL A 82 1.18 -2.59 13.38
CA VAL A 82 1.46 -3.62 12.38
C VAL A 82 2.80 -4.27 12.73
N LYS A 83 2.81 -5.60 12.89
CA LYS A 83 4.00 -6.36 13.26
C LYS A 83 4.67 -6.91 12.01
N PHE A 84 5.89 -6.45 11.73
CA PHE A 84 6.69 -6.90 10.60
C PHE A 84 7.76 -7.92 11.02
N PRO A 85 8.22 -8.82 10.11
CA PRO A 85 7.75 -9.01 8.73
C PRO A 85 6.37 -9.71 8.67
N ILE A 86 5.63 -9.49 7.58
CA ILE A 86 4.33 -10.13 7.30
C ILE A 86 4.43 -10.85 5.96
N GLU A 87 3.98 -12.10 5.94
CA GLU A 87 3.83 -12.89 4.72
C GLU A 87 2.49 -12.54 4.06
N LEU A 88 2.54 -12.14 2.78
CA LEU A 88 1.37 -11.62 2.04
C LEU A 88 0.82 -12.60 1.00
N GLY A 89 1.41 -13.79 0.93
CA GLY A 89 1.06 -14.84 -0.03
C GLY A 89 2.10 -15.00 -1.13
N ASP A 90 1.76 -15.87 -2.08
CA ASP A 90 2.65 -16.28 -3.17
C ASP A 90 2.38 -15.49 -4.45
N PHE A 91 3.45 -15.13 -5.16
CA PHE A 91 3.32 -14.56 -6.50
C PHE A 91 2.76 -15.62 -7.45
N GLY A 92 1.53 -15.39 -7.91
CA GLY A 92 0.93 -16.17 -8.98
C GLY A 92 1.57 -15.86 -10.32
N THR A 93 1.55 -16.85 -11.21
CA THR A 93 1.84 -16.67 -12.63
C THR A 93 0.76 -15.79 -13.28
N LYS A 94 1.09 -15.20 -14.43
CA LYS A 94 0.14 -14.40 -15.22
C LYS A 94 -1.08 -15.25 -15.61
N GLU A 95 -0.85 -16.52 -15.93
CA GLU A 95 -1.88 -17.47 -16.32
C GLU A 95 -2.87 -17.74 -15.18
N GLU A 96 -2.38 -17.90 -13.94
CA GLU A 96 -3.21 -18.05 -12.74
C GLU A 96 -3.99 -16.78 -12.43
N ALA A 97 -3.36 -15.61 -12.56
CA ALA A 97 -4.03 -14.32 -12.37
C ALA A 97 -5.17 -14.10 -13.38
N LEU A 98 -4.97 -14.47 -14.65
CA LEU A 98 -5.98 -14.41 -15.69
C LEU A 98 -7.12 -15.42 -15.45
N ALA A 99 -6.81 -16.60 -14.91
CA ALA A 99 -7.82 -17.61 -14.57
C ALA A 99 -8.73 -17.18 -13.40
N LEU A 100 -8.24 -16.31 -12.51
CA LEU A 100 -9.02 -15.73 -11.41
C LEU A 100 -9.93 -14.58 -11.84
N GLN A 101 -9.70 -14.00 -13.02
CA GLN A 101 -10.65 -13.04 -13.60
C GLN A 101 -11.88 -13.80 -14.07
N LYS A 102 -13.01 -13.64 -13.37
CA LYS A 102 -14.28 -14.23 -13.81
C LYS A 102 -14.55 -13.75 -15.25
N PRO A 103 -14.88 -14.65 -16.19
CA PRO A 103 -15.39 -14.21 -17.47
C PRO A 103 -16.64 -13.39 -17.21
N PHE A 104 -16.74 -12.22 -17.85
CA PHE A 104 -17.98 -11.46 -17.86
C PHE A 104 -19.04 -12.33 -18.56
N GLU A 105 -19.89 -13.01 -17.80
CA GLU A 105 -21.10 -13.61 -18.36
C GLU A 105 -21.99 -12.46 -18.84
N ARG A 106 -22.29 -12.46 -20.14
CA ARG A 106 -23.09 -11.46 -20.83
C ARG A 106 -24.54 -11.90 -20.93
#